data_AF-A0A0F9ALY6-F1
#
_entry.id   AF-A0A0F9ALY6-F1
#
_cell.length_a   1.000
_cell.length_b   1.000
_cell.length_c   1.000
_cell.angle_alpha   90.00
_cell.angle_beta   90.00
_cell.angle_gamma   90.00
#
_symmetry.space_group_name_H-M   'P 1'
#
loop_
_entity.id
_entity.type
_entity.pdbx_description
1 polymer ?
#
loop_
_entity_poly.entity_id
_entity_poly.type
_entity_poly.pdbx_seq_one_letter_code
_entity_poly.pdbx_strand_id
1 'polypeptide(L)'
;GSNFTEVYNTLLHFSDKFVKGKELIDLALEWVRAQKIRLEYKKYLIRAQYPNNNLSLAVDDCIFRFFLEYDNYIRQLLKKNIREHNLSALYEIFFSPYESKNLNINDILERHINNVPTHFHGIEKIDTNIIILRSGLSIIIVKDYENVLFARKEEEIKKKLKFKKTATYKPELETRFNGLLLERMIKTYCISKKKIADKEIENAVAQFLSSYFKFGTLYNFDDFKDLLIQNMTEDIFSALTEKLKQKKSLDNIGNLILNSIVAFRKVNKRGKLDGLAWKKDLTPFLKTFAVKFISNLFS
;
A
#
# COMPACT_ATOMS: atom_id res chain seq x y z
N GLY A 1 15.07 -14.43 -0.93
CA GLY A 1 15.49 -15.34 -1.98
C GLY A 1 15.44 -16.73 -1.42
N SER A 2 14.28 -17.35 -1.46
CA SER A 2 14.13 -18.79 -1.23
C SER A 2 13.61 -19.36 -2.54
N ASN A 3 14.43 -20.14 -3.24
CA ASN A 3 13.99 -20.76 -4.48
C ASN A 3 12.93 -21.83 -4.15
N PHE A 4 12.04 -22.13 -5.11
CA PHE A 4 11.01 -23.15 -4.96
C PHE A 4 11.58 -24.49 -4.46
N THR A 5 12.77 -24.85 -4.91
CA THR A 5 13.48 -26.08 -4.56
C THR A 5 13.82 -26.19 -3.08
N GLU A 6 14.24 -25.11 -2.42
CA GLU A 6 14.52 -25.06 -0.97
C GLU A 6 13.26 -25.28 -0.15
N VAL A 7 12.17 -24.59 -0.51
CA VAL A 7 10.87 -24.77 0.14
C VAL A 7 10.37 -26.19 -0.08
N TYR A 8 10.46 -26.72 -1.29
CA TYR A 8 10.06 -28.08 -1.63
C TYR A 8 10.85 -29.14 -0.83
N ASN A 9 12.17 -29.04 -0.76
CA ASN A 9 13.01 -29.94 0.04
C ASN A 9 12.68 -29.87 1.53
N THR A 10 12.32 -28.67 2.02
CA THR A 10 11.86 -28.48 3.41
C THR A 10 10.56 -29.23 3.66
N LEU A 11 9.57 -29.06 2.77
CA LEU A 11 8.29 -29.75 2.89
C LEU A 11 8.51 -31.27 2.85
N LEU A 12 9.44 -31.74 2.00
CA LEU A 12 9.77 -33.15 1.87
C LEU A 12 10.37 -33.72 3.18
N HIS A 13 11.19 -32.96 3.89
CA HIS A 13 11.72 -33.33 5.21
C HIS A 13 10.64 -33.57 6.27
N PHE A 14 9.48 -32.93 6.15
CA PHE A 14 8.36 -33.10 7.09
C PHE A 14 7.30 -34.10 6.58
N SER A 15 7.47 -34.65 5.37
CA SER A 15 6.47 -35.52 4.75
C SER A 15 6.24 -36.82 5.52
N ASP A 16 7.27 -37.42 6.11
CA ASP A 16 7.17 -38.64 6.90
C ASP A 16 6.50 -38.40 8.26
N LYS A 17 6.34 -37.13 8.66
CA LYS A 17 5.78 -36.71 9.95
C LYS A 17 4.28 -36.41 9.88
N PHE A 18 3.63 -36.65 8.74
CA PHE A 18 2.19 -36.47 8.56
C PHE A 18 1.32 -37.57 9.13
N VAL A 19 0.11 -37.21 9.56
CA VAL A 19 -0.94 -38.20 9.86
C VAL A 19 -1.34 -38.95 8.57
N LYS A 20 -1.76 -40.21 8.70
CA LYS A 20 -2.16 -41.05 7.58
C LYS A 20 -3.25 -40.38 6.72
N GLY A 21 -3.08 -40.39 5.41
CA GLY A 21 -4.02 -39.77 4.45
C GLY A 21 -3.77 -38.28 4.20
N LYS A 22 -2.67 -37.72 4.71
CA LYS A 22 -2.19 -36.37 4.38
C LYS A 22 -0.97 -36.44 3.47
N GLU A 23 -0.88 -35.48 2.58
CA GLU A 23 0.12 -35.39 1.51
C GLU A 23 0.99 -34.13 1.66
N LEU A 24 2.09 -34.10 0.91
CA LEU A 24 2.98 -32.93 0.83
C LEU A 24 2.23 -31.65 0.43
N ILE A 25 1.21 -31.78 -0.40
CA ILE A 25 0.38 -30.65 -0.85
C ILE A 25 -0.37 -30.01 0.31
N ASP A 26 -0.75 -30.77 1.36
CA ASP A 26 -1.37 -30.21 2.56
C ASP A 26 -0.42 -29.23 3.25
N LEU A 27 0.86 -29.57 3.46
CA LEU A 27 1.83 -28.61 4.04
C LEU A 27 2.08 -27.41 3.13
N ALA A 28 2.09 -27.60 1.81
CA ALA A 28 2.26 -26.48 0.88
C ALA A 28 1.09 -25.48 0.99
N LEU A 29 -0.14 -25.98 1.14
CA LEU A 29 -1.32 -25.16 1.40
C LEU A 29 -1.24 -24.45 2.76
N GLU A 30 -0.71 -25.13 3.78
CA GLU A 30 -0.49 -24.50 5.09
C GLU A 30 0.59 -23.42 5.06
N TRP A 31 1.65 -23.60 4.28
CA TRP A 31 2.62 -22.53 4.04
C TRP A 31 1.94 -21.29 3.43
N VAL A 32 1.07 -21.46 2.42
CA VAL A 32 0.28 -20.35 1.86
C VAL A 32 -0.64 -19.72 2.91
N ARG A 33 -1.27 -20.53 3.76
CA ARG A 33 -2.13 -20.05 4.85
C ARG A 33 -1.33 -19.25 5.88
N ALA A 34 -0.15 -19.71 6.26
CA ALA A 34 0.76 -19.00 7.15
C ALA A 34 1.14 -17.62 6.59
N GLN A 35 1.44 -17.52 5.29
CA GLN A 35 1.72 -16.22 4.66
C GLN A 35 0.52 -15.27 4.68
N LYS A 36 -0.71 -15.78 4.56
CA LYS A 36 -1.93 -14.98 4.73
C LYS A 36 -2.12 -14.50 6.17
N ILE A 37 -1.94 -15.39 7.15
CA ILE A 37 -1.96 -15.04 8.58
C ILE A 37 -0.91 -13.96 8.86
N ARG A 38 0.28 -14.09 8.26
CA ARG A 38 1.37 -13.12 8.39
C ARG A 38 0.99 -11.72 7.92
N LEU A 39 0.31 -11.64 6.77
CA LEU A 39 -0.16 -10.38 6.24
C LEU A 39 -1.15 -9.70 7.20
N GLU A 40 -2.07 -10.46 7.80
CA GLU A 40 -3.05 -9.91 8.73
C GLU A 40 -2.43 -9.45 10.06
N TYR A 41 -1.55 -10.24 10.69
CA TYR A 41 -0.91 -9.75 11.92
C TYR A 41 0.05 -8.59 11.65
N LYS A 42 0.67 -8.49 10.47
CA LYS A 42 1.45 -7.30 10.10
C LYS A 42 0.60 -6.04 10.07
N LYS A 43 -0.61 -6.11 9.50
CA LYS A 43 -1.57 -5.00 9.55
C LYS A 43 -1.93 -4.63 10.98
N TYR A 44 -2.06 -5.64 11.85
CA TYR A 44 -2.28 -5.43 13.28
C TYR A 44 -1.09 -4.73 13.95
N LEU A 45 0.15 -5.20 13.77
CA LEU A 45 1.36 -4.59 14.34
C LEU A 45 1.54 -3.13 13.92
N ILE A 46 1.18 -2.77 12.68
CA ILE A 46 1.19 -1.37 12.20
C ILE A 46 0.27 -0.47 13.04
N ARG A 47 -0.82 -1.00 13.58
CA ARG A 47 -1.80 -0.26 14.38
C ARG A 47 -1.56 -0.38 15.89
N ALA A 48 -0.97 -1.48 16.34
CA ALA A 48 -0.74 -1.78 17.74
C ALA A 48 0.27 -0.81 18.38
N GLN A 49 -0.03 -0.34 19.59
CA GLN A 49 0.88 0.48 20.39
C GLN A 49 1.20 -0.28 21.66
N TYR A 50 2.44 -0.76 21.76
CA TYR A 50 2.91 -1.43 22.97
C TYR A 50 3.63 -0.42 23.88
N PRO A 51 3.33 -0.38 25.19
CA PRO A 51 4.02 0.49 26.14
C PRO A 51 5.54 0.32 26.05
N ASN A 52 6.26 1.44 26.00
CA ASN A 52 7.72 1.47 25.87
C ASN A 52 8.29 0.67 24.68
N ASN A 53 7.48 0.41 23.65
CA ASN A 53 7.83 -0.48 22.54
C ASN A 53 8.32 -1.87 22.99
N ASN A 54 7.72 -2.43 24.06
CA ASN A 54 8.09 -3.73 24.60
C ASN A 54 7.93 -4.85 23.56
N LEU A 55 9.05 -5.36 23.05
CA LEU A 55 9.11 -6.41 22.04
C LEU A 55 8.55 -7.74 22.53
N SER A 56 8.80 -8.09 23.80
CA SER A 56 8.31 -9.34 24.39
C SER A 56 6.78 -9.35 24.46
N LEU A 57 6.18 -8.22 24.85
CA LEU A 57 4.72 -8.06 24.85
C LEU A 57 4.15 -8.15 23.43
N ALA A 58 4.83 -7.57 22.44
CA ALA A 58 4.41 -7.67 21.04
C ALA A 58 4.45 -9.10 20.51
N VAL A 59 5.45 -9.89 20.93
CA VAL A 59 5.54 -11.32 20.61
C VAL A 59 4.37 -12.09 21.23
N ASP A 60 4.13 -11.89 22.52
CA ASP A 60 3.07 -12.61 23.24
C ASP A 60 1.68 -12.26 22.69
N ASP A 61 1.38 -10.98 22.55
CA ASP A 61 0.09 -10.54 22.02
C ASP A 61 -0.18 -11.09 20.62
N CYS A 62 0.83 -11.12 19.75
CA CYS A 62 0.73 -11.77 18.44
C CYS A 62 0.47 -13.27 18.55
N ILE A 63 1.23 -14.00 19.38
CA ILE A 63 1.06 -15.44 19.60
C ILE A 63 -0.36 -15.77 20.02
N PHE A 64 -0.87 -15.08 21.04
CA PHE A 64 -2.21 -15.31 21.56
C PHE A 64 -3.30 -14.99 20.54
N ARG A 65 -3.14 -13.93 19.73
CA ARG A 65 -4.18 -13.48 18.79
C ARG A 65 -4.21 -14.24 17.47
N PHE A 66 -3.06 -14.67 16.95
CA PHE A 66 -2.96 -15.14 15.57
C PHE A 66 -2.46 -16.57 15.42
N PHE A 67 -1.73 -17.10 16.40
CA PHE A 67 -0.97 -18.34 16.19
C PHE A 67 -1.43 -19.51 17.05
N LEU A 68 -2.11 -19.29 18.18
CA LEU A 68 -2.63 -20.39 19.00
C LEU A 68 -3.63 -21.27 18.25
N GLU A 69 -4.59 -20.67 17.55
CA GLU A 69 -5.57 -21.42 16.77
C GLU A 69 -4.89 -22.17 15.61
N TYR A 70 -3.92 -21.52 14.96
CA TYR A 70 -3.14 -22.12 13.90
C TYR A 70 -2.27 -23.28 14.39
N ASP A 71 -1.66 -23.17 15.57
CA ASP A 71 -0.86 -24.24 16.20
C ASP A 71 -1.70 -25.49 16.49
N ASN A 72 -2.88 -25.29 17.07
CA ASN A 72 -3.83 -26.38 17.32
C ASN A 72 -4.19 -27.11 16.03
N TYR A 73 -4.42 -26.36 14.95
CA TYR A 73 -4.72 -26.93 13.64
C TYR A 73 -3.51 -27.67 13.03
N ILE A 74 -2.31 -27.07 13.03
CA ILE A 74 -1.09 -27.70 12.47
C ILE A 74 -0.76 -29.01 13.18
N ARG A 75 -0.94 -29.07 14.50
CA ARG A 75 -0.73 -30.30 15.28
C ARG A 75 -1.68 -31.43 14.91
N GLN A 76 -2.84 -31.16 14.31
CA GLN A 76 -3.74 -32.21 13.81
C GLN A 76 -3.25 -32.81 12.49
N LEU A 77 -2.49 -32.05 11.69
CA LEU A 77 -1.88 -32.55 10.45
C LEU A 77 -0.64 -33.41 10.71
N LEU A 78 -0.04 -33.24 11.87
CA LEU A 78 1.24 -33.80 12.25
C LEU A 78 1.09 -34.98 13.22
N LYS A 79 1.98 -35.98 13.13
CA LYS A 79 1.97 -37.12 14.04
C LYS A 79 2.23 -36.65 15.48
N LYS A 80 1.57 -37.30 16.44
CA LYS A 80 1.71 -37.00 17.88
C LYS A 80 3.14 -37.12 18.42
N ASN A 81 4.03 -37.84 17.74
CA ASN A 81 5.40 -38.12 18.17
C ASN A 81 6.45 -37.15 17.60
N ILE A 82 6.05 -36.07 16.92
CA ILE A 82 7.00 -35.07 16.45
C ILE A 82 7.66 -34.34 17.62
N ARG A 83 8.98 -34.17 17.55
CA ARG A 83 9.77 -33.40 18.51
C ARG A 83 9.45 -31.90 18.43
N GLU A 84 9.54 -31.22 19.55
CA GLU A 84 9.05 -29.83 19.69
C GLU A 84 9.90 -28.81 18.92
N HIS A 85 11.22 -29.02 18.85
CA HIS A 85 12.10 -28.21 18.00
C HIS A 85 11.75 -28.32 16.51
N ASN A 86 11.21 -29.46 16.06
CA ASN A 86 10.77 -29.61 14.68
C ASN A 86 9.52 -28.78 14.39
N LEU A 87 8.58 -28.69 15.34
CA LEU A 87 7.42 -27.80 15.24
C LEU A 87 7.86 -26.34 15.24
N SER A 88 8.78 -25.97 16.13
CA SER A 88 9.34 -24.62 16.20
C SER A 88 9.99 -24.22 14.88
N ALA A 89 10.85 -25.09 14.33
CA ALA A 89 11.49 -24.89 13.03
C ALA A 89 10.46 -24.76 11.91
N LEU A 90 9.42 -25.61 11.91
CA LEU A 90 8.35 -25.54 10.92
C LEU A 90 7.62 -24.19 10.96
N TYR A 91 7.37 -23.63 12.15
CA TYR A 91 6.80 -22.29 12.26
C TYR A 91 7.75 -21.21 11.73
N GLU A 92 9.05 -21.28 12.04
CA GLU A 92 10.03 -20.33 11.47
C GLU A 92 10.00 -20.39 9.93
N ILE A 93 10.01 -21.59 9.36
CA ILE A 93 9.94 -21.82 7.91
C ILE A 93 8.64 -21.26 7.32
N PHE A 94 7.51 -21.59 7.93
CA PHE A 94 6.18 -21.19 7.46
C PHE A 94 5.97 -19.69 7.41
N PHE A 95 6.54 -18.97 8.38
CA PHE A 95 6.35 -17.53 8.51
C PHE A 95 7.54 -16.72 8.00
N SER A 96 8.61 -17.36 7.51
CA SER A 96 9.77 -16.65 6.97
C SER A 96 9.43 -15.82 5.72
N PRO A 97 10.02 -14.62 5.54
CA PRO A 97 9.73 -13.75 4.40
C PRO A 97 10.36 -14.28 3.11
N TYR A 98 9.62 -14.22 2.01
CA TYR A 98 10.10 -14.64 0.69
C TYR A 98 11.42 -13.97 0.25
N GLU A 99 11.68 -12.76 0.75
CA GLU A 99 12.87 -11.97 0.44
C GLU A 99 14.13 -12.34 1.26
N SER A 100 14.05 -13.12 2.36
CA SER A 100 15.26 -13.51 3.11
C SER A 100 16.20 -14.33 2.23
N LYS A 101 17.47 -13.91 2.10
CA LYS A 101 18.49 -14.66 1.38
C LYS A 101 18.67 -16.03 2.07
N ASN A 102 18.51 -17.11 1.30
CA ASN A 102 18.78 -18.52 1.60
C ASN A 102 18.26 -19.03 2.96
N LEU A 103 17.10 -19.68 2.96
CA LEU A 103 16.61 -20.41 4.13
C LEU A 103 17.49 -21.65 4.34
N ASN A 104 18.48 -21.57 5.24
CA ASN A 104 19.30 -22.72 5.61
C ASN A 104 18.56 -23.57 6.66
N ILE A 105 17.91 -24.64 6.20
CA ILE A 105 17.06 -25.51 7.02
C ILE A 105 17.85 -26.20 8.13
N ASN A 106 19.06 -26.69 7.82
CA ASN A 106 19.89 -27.38 8.80
C ASN A 106 20.27 -26.43 9.93
N ASP A 107 20.62 -25.20 9.59
CA ASP A 107 20.90 -24.15 10.57
C ASP A 107 19.64 -23.78 11.39
N ILE A 108 18.47 -23.66 10.77
CA ILE A 108 17.19 -23.45 11.49
C ILE A 108 16.93 -24.59 12.48
N LEU A 109 17.06 -25.84 12.04
CA LEU A 109 16.86 -27.02 12.88
C LEU A 109 17.85 -27.04 14.05
N GLU A 110 19.14 -26.85 13.80
CA GLU A 110 20.19 -26.80 14.82
C GLU A 110 19.95 -25.69 15.85
N ARG A 111 19.54 -24.50 15.41
CA ARG A 111 19.19 -23.39 16.30
C ARG A 111 18.02 -23.75 17.21
N HIS A 112 17.01 -24.48 16.73
CA HIS A 112 15.86 -24.86 17.57
C HIS A 112 16.11 -26.04 18.48
N ILE A 113 17.00 -26.97 18.13
CA ILE A 113 17.36 -28.12 18.98
C ILE A 113 17.84 -27.64 20.35
N ASN A 114 18.65 -26.58 20.39
CA ASN A 114 19.24 -26.07 21.64
C ASN A 114 18.32 -25.10 22.41
N ASN A 115 17.27 -24.58 21.77
CA ASN A 115 16.44 -23.50 22.30
C ASN A 115 15.03 -23.95 22.75
N VAL A 116 14.58 -25.13 22.33
CA VAL A 116 13.27 -25.67 22.69
C VAL A 116 13.44 -26.82 23.67
N PRO A 117 13.18 -26.61 24.97
CA PRO A 117 13.34 -27.66 25.94
C PRO A 117 12.21 -28.68 25.85
N THR A 118 12.55 -29.96 25.75
CA THR A 118 11.67 -31.09 26.05
C THR A 118 11.56 -31.25 27.56
N HIS A 119 10.51 -30.72 28.18
CA HIS A 119 10.29 -30.84 29.62
C HIS A 119 9.20 -31.85 29.99
N PHE A 120 9.52 -32.70 30.96
CA PHE A 120 8.59 -33.59 31.66
C PHE A 120 8.63 -33.23 33.14
N HIS A 121 7.47 -33.19 33.80
CA HIS A 121 7.36 -33.12 35.25
C HIS A 121 6.91 -34.49 35.76
N GLY A 122 7.85 -35.31 36.23
CA GLY A 122 7.58 -36.71 36.52
C GLY A 122 7.23 -37.49 35.25
N ILE A 123 6.00 -38.01 35.16
CA ILE A 123 5.48 -38.75 33.98
C ILE A 123 4.70 -37.81 33.04
N GLU A 124 4.27 -36.65 33.52
CA GLU A 124 3.43 -35.73 32.76
C GLU A 124 4.26 -34.80 31.89
N LYS A 125 3.86 -34.71 30.61
CA LYS A 125 4.46 -33.79 29.66
C LYS A 125 3.89 -32.39 29.88
N ILE A 126 4.75 -31.42 30.13
CA ILE A 126 4.34 -30.01 30.28
C ILE A 126 3.86 -29.51 28.91
N ASP A 127 2.79 -28.72 28.89
CA ASP A 127 2.37 -28.02 27.68
C ASP A 127 3.42 -26.96 27.29
N THR A 128 4.18 -27.28 26.25
CA THR A 128 5.24 -26.43 25.69
C THR A 128 4.78 -25.65 24.45
N ASN A 129 3.49 -25.66 24.10
CA ASN A 129 2.99 -25.09 22.84
C ASN A 129 3.33 -23.61 22.70
N ILE A 130 3.12 -22.82 23.76
CA ILE A 130 3.47 -21.39 23.76
C ILE A 130 4.98 -21.19 23.63
N ILE A 131 5.80 -22.03 24.28
CA ILE A 131 7.26 -21.96 24.20
C ILE A 131 7.75 -22.26 22.78
N ILE A 132 7.16 -23.26 22.13
CA ILE A 132 7.42 -23.62 20.74
C ILE A 132 7.08 -22.47 19.80
N LEU A 133 5.89 -21.88 19.97
CA LEU A 133 5.48 -20.72 19.18
C LEU A 133 6.38 -19.52 19.40
N ARG A 134 6.73 -19.22 20.66
CA ARG A 134 7.69 -18.16 20.99
C ARG A 134 9.03 -18.43 20.33
N SER A 135 9.56 -19.64 20.40
CA SER A 135 10.85 -19.98 19.78
C SER A 135 10.82 -19.81 18.26
N GLY A 136 9.79 -20.33 17.58
CA GLY A 136 9.69 -20.29 16.12
C GLY A 136 9.32 -18.93 15.52
N LEU A 137 8.62 -18.07 16.28
CA LEU A 137 8.03 -16.83 15.73
C LEU A 137 8.64 -15.55 16.29
N SER A 138 9.32 -15.58 17.43
CA SER A 138 9.81 -14.37 18.10
C SER A 138 10.71 -13.53 17.20
N ILE A 139 11.70 -14.13 16.54
CA ILE A 139 12.60 -13.42 15.62
C ILE A 139 11.81 -12.75 14.48
N ILE A 140 10.81 -13.46 13.93
CA ILE A 140 9.99 -12.96 12.82
C ILE A 140 9.13 -11.79 13.27
N ILE A 141 8.43 -11.92 14.40
CA ILE A 141 7.55 -10.89 14.97
C ILE A 141 8.37 -9.66 15.38
N VAL A 142 9.51 -9.86 16.05
CA VAL A 142 10.41 -8.77 16.44
C VAL A 142 10.87 -8.00 15.23
N LYS A 143 11.40 -8.69 14.21
CA LYS A 143 11.87 -8.05 12.97
C LYS A 143 10.74 -7.29 12.28
N ASP A 144 9.55 -7.88 12.20
CA ASP A 144 8.40 -7.23 11.59
C ASP A 144 7.94 -6.00 12.38
N TYR A 145 8.00 -6.05 13.72
CA TYR A 145 7.65 -4.91 14.56
C TYR A 145 8.73 -3.82 14.55
N GLU A 146 10.01 -4.17 14.52
CA GLU A 146 11.11 -3.21 14.36
C GLU A 146 10.99 -2.43 13.05
N ASN A 147 10.60 -3.09 11.95
CA ASN A 147 10.30 -2.40 10.69
C ASN A 147 9.15 -1.39 10.85
N VAL A 148 8.12 -1.72 11.63
CA VAL A 148 7.02 -0.80 11.96
C VAL A 148 7.54 0.38 12.80
N LEU A 149 8.34 0.11 13.82
CA LEU A 149 8.93 1.15 14.67
C LEU A 149 9.85 2.08 13.88
N PHE A 150 10.64 1.53 12.96
CA PHE A 150 11.48 2.29 12.06
C PHE A 150 10.63 3.18 11.13
N ALA A 151 9.60 2.63 10.50
CA ALA A 151 8.68 3.40 9.67
C ALA A 151 7.98 4.53 10.46
N ARG A 152 7.57 4.26 11.70
CA ARG A 152 7.01 5.27 12.61
C ARG A 152 8.02 6.35 12.97
N LYS A 153 9.26 5.97 13.30
CA LYS A 153 10.35 6.91 13.58
C LYS A 153 10.68 7.76 12.35
N GLU A 154 10.74 7.18 11.16
CA GLU A 154 10.90 7.95 9.93
C GLU A 154 9.74 8.93 9.72
N GLU A 155 8.51 8.50 9.97
CA GLU A 155 7.34 9.36 9.86
C GLU A 155 7.37 10.49 10.91
N GLU A 156 7.78 10.19 12.14
CA GLU A 156 8.02 11.17 13.19
C GLU A 156 9.16 12.12 12.86
N ILE A 157 10.26 11.64 12.28
CA ILE A 157 11.38 12.47 11.84
C ILE A 157 10.92 13.36 10.68
N LYS A 158 10.17 12.81 9.71
CA LYS A 158 9.52 13.59 8.64
C LYS A 158 8.57 14.64 9.21
N LYS A 159 7.82 14.33 10.27
CA LYS A 159 6.97 15.29 11.00
C LYS A 159 7.81 16.33 11.76
N LYS A 160 8.81 15.93 12.55
CA LYS A 160 9.70 16.81 13.34
C LYS A 160 10.56 17.71 12.45
N LEU A 161 11.01 17.25 11.30
CA LEU A 161 11.69 18.06 10.27
C LEU A 161 10.73 19.08 9.62
N LYS A 162 9.42 18.78 9.52
CA LYS A 162 8.40 19.77 9.19
C LYS A 162 8.19 20.79 10.32
N PHE A 163 8.29 20.38 11.59
CA PHE A 163 8.08 21.26 12.76
C PHE A 163 9.32 22.09 13.17
N LYS A 164 10.57 21.68 12.87
CA LYS A 164 11.77 22.51 13.07
C LYS A 164 11.92 23.61 11.99
N LYS A 165 11.13 23.55 10.91
CA LYS A 165 11.01 24.61 9.88
C LYS A 165 9.83 25.55 10.17
N THR A 166 9.76 26.08 11.39
CA THR A 166 8.91 27.23 11.74
C THR A 166 9.85 28.36 12.21
N ALA A 167 10.39 29.25 11.37
CA ALA A 167 9.71 30.20 10.47
C ALA A 167 8.73 29.57 9.48
N THR A 168 7.44 29.75 9.77
CA THR A 168 6.27 29.52 8.91
C THR A 168 6.57 28.95 7.52
N TYR A 169 6.78 27.65 7.39
CA TYR A 169 6.70 26.96 6.11
C TYR A 169 5.27 26.42 5.95
N LYS A 170 4.41 27.20 5.29
CA LYS A 170 3.26 26.65 4.57
C LYS A 170 3.83 25.54 3.68
N PRO A 171 3.24 24.33 3.61
CA PRO A 171 3.62 23.42 2.55
C PRO A 171 3.44 24.20 1.25
N GLU A 172 4.51 24.36 0.46
CA GLU A 172 4.32 24.62 -0.95
C GLU A 172 3.59 23.37 -1.47
N LEU A 173 2.26 23.44 -1.42
CA LEU A 173 1.45 22.88 -2.49
C LEU A 173 2.20 23.22 -3.77
N GLU A 174 2.47 22.23 -4.63
CA GLU A 174 2.87 22.53 -6.00
C GLU A 174 1.98 23.68 -6.45
N THR A 175 2.60 24.83 -6.72
CA THR A 175 1.85 26.10 -6.81
C THR A 175 1.02 26.17 -8.08
N ARG A 176 0.97 25.09 -8.86
CA ARG A 176 0.41 25.06 -10.20
C ARG A 176 -0.13 23.67 -10.53
N PHE A 177 -1.29 23.62 -11.16
CA PHE A 177 -1.65 22.48 -11.99
C PHE A 177 -0.86 22.57 -13.31
N ASN A 178 -0.33 21.46 -13.80
CA ASN A 178 0.47 21.38 -15.01
C ASN A 178 -0.28 20.62 -16.11
N GLY A 179 -0.70 21.36 -17.14
CA GLY A 179 -1.44 20.86 -18.30
C GLY A 179 -0.62 20.71 -19.57
N LEU A 180 0.69 20.45 -19.51
CA LEU A 180 1.53 20.28 -20.72
C LEU A 180 0.93 19.34 -21.78
N LEU A 181 0.31 18.24 -21.37
CA LEU A 181 -0.35 17.32 -22.31
C LEU A 181 -1.61 17.93 -22.92
N LEU A 182 -2.40 18.65 -22.11
CA LEU A 182 -3.59 19.37 -22.55
C LEU A 182 -3.22 20.47 -23.55
N GLU A 183 -2.19 21.26 -23.24
CA GLU A 183 -1.64 22.31 -24.10
C GLU A 183 -1.19 21.73 -25.44
N ARG A 184 -0.31 20.71 -25.41
CA ARG A 184 0.23 20.09 -26.63
C ARG A 184 -0.87 19.52 -27.52
N MET A 185 -1.87 18.90 -26.90
CA MET A 185 -3.00 18.29 -27.60
C MET A 185 -3.85 19.35 -28.30
N ILE A 186 -4.25 20.41 -27.60
CA ILE A 186 -5.03 21.53 -28.17
C ILE A 186 -4.23 22.24 -29.27
N LYS A 187 -2.93 22.46 -29.06
CA LYS A 187 -2.04 23.07 -30.05
C LYS A 187 -1.95 22.24 -31.32
N THR A 188 -1.81 20.93 -31.18
CA THR A 188 -1.80 19.99 -32.31
C THR A 188 -3.12 20.03 -33.07
N TYR A 189 -4.26 20.11 -32.37
CA TYR A 189 -5.57 20.29 -32.99
C TYR A 189 -5.68 21.62 -33.74
N CYS A 190 -5.21 22.71 -33.14
CA CYS A 190 -5.28 24.04 -33.75
C CYS A 190 -4.46 24.13 -35.05
N ILE A 191 -3.33 23.42 -35.13
CA ILE A 191 -2.44 23.41 -36.31
C ILE A 191 -2.91 22.39 -37.35
N SER A 192 -3.11 21.14 -36.95
CA SER A 192 -3.32 20.01 -37.87
C SER A 192 -4.79 19.73 -38.19
N LYS A 193 -5.73 20.27 -37.40
CA LYS A 193 -7.17 19.99 -37.44
C LYS A 193 -7.54 18.50 -37.37
N LYS A 194 -6.62 17.64 -36.90
CA LYS A 194 -6.87 16.21 -36.71
C LYS A 194 -7.77 16.00 -35.49
N LYS A 195 -8.88 15.30 -35.66
CA LYS A 195 -9.78 14.96 -34.55
C LYS A 195 -9.02 14.23 -33.44
N ILE A 196 -9.16 14.73 -32.20
CA ILE A 196 -8.59 14.12 -31.00
C ILE A 196 -9.60 13.09 -30.47
N ALA A 197 -9.14 11.93 -30.03
CA ALA A 197 -10.01 10.94 -29.42
C ALA A 197 -10.40 11.32 -27.98
N ASP A 198 -11.65 11.09 -27.58
CA ASP A 198 -12.14 11.40 -26.23
C ASP A 198 -11.30 10.79 -25.09
N LYS A 199 -10.71 9.62 -25.35
CA LYS A 199 -9.82 8.93 -24.40
C LYS A 199 -8.50 9.68 -24.18
N GLU A 200 -7.99 10.34 -25.22
CA GLU A 200 -6.77 11.16 -25.13
C GLU A 200 -7.04 12.43 -24.32
N ILE A 201 -8.21 13.03 -24.50
CA ILE A 201 -8.67 14.19 -23.71
C ILE A 201 -8.82 13.80 -22.24
N GLU A 202 -9.40 12.64 -21.96
CA GLU A 202 -9.53 12.12 -20.59
C GLU A 202 -8.17 11.89 -19.92
N ASN A 203 -7.20 11.33 -20.66
CA ASN A 203 -5.84 11.13 -20.17
C ASN A 203 -5.15 12.47 -19.87
N ALA A 204 -5.30 13.48 -20.74
CA ALA A 204 -4.75 14.82 -20.53
C ALA A 204 -5.32 15.49 -19.28
N VAL A 205 -6.64 15.39 -19.07
CA VAL A 205 -7.32 15.90 -17.88
C VAL A 205 -6.87 15.15 -16.62
N ALA A 206 -6.77 13.82 -16.68
CA ALA A 206 -6.31 13.02 -15.55
C ALA A 206 -4.86 13.34 -15.16
N GLN A 207 -3.99 13.61 -16.14
CA GLN A 207 -2.61 14.04 -15.89
C GLN A 207 -2.54 15.44 -15.28
N PHE A 208 -3.34 16.37 -15.80
CA PHE A 208 -3.49 17.71 -15.23
C PHE A 208 -3.90 17.66 -13.76
N LEU A 209 -4.90 16.84 -13.40
CA LEU A 209 -5.31 16.68 -12.00
C LEU A 209 -4.26 15.98 -11.14
N SER A 210 -3.59 14.95 -11.66
CA SER A 210 -2.47 14.26 -10.97
C SER A 210 -1.27 15.18 -10.68
N SER A 211 -1.11 16.26 -11.45
CA SER A 211 0.00 17.20 -11.26
C SER A 211 -0.12 18.02 -9.97
N TYR A 212 -1.28 18.02 -9.32
CA TYR A 212 -1.55 18.77 -8.08
C TYR A 212 -2.06 17.86 -6.96
N PHE A 213 -2.99 16.95 -7.27
CA PHE A 213 -3.58 16.05 -6.28
C PHE A 213 -2.67 14.87 -5.94
N LYS A 214 -2.31 14.74 -4.66
CA LYS A 214 -1.53 13.63 -4.12
C LYS A 214 -2.42 12.67 -3.34
N PHE A 215 -2.14 11.37 -3.46
CA PHE A 215 -2.82 10.33 -2.70
C PHE A 215 -2.58 10.51 -1.19
N GLY A 216 -3.63 10.33 -0.38
CA GLY A 216 -3.56 10.47 1.07
C GLY A 216 -3.57 11.91 1.60
N THR A 217 -3.46 12.93 0.73
CA THR A 217 -3.63 14.34 1.12
C THR A 217 -5.10 14.73 0.99
N LEU A 218 -5.63 15.40 2.02
CA LEU A 218 -6.99 15.93 2.01
C LEU A 218 -7.01 17.38 1.50
N TYR A 219 -7.90 17.68 0.58
CA TYR A 219 -8.08 19.01 -0.01
C TYR A 219 -9.52 19.48 0.22
N ASN A 220 -9.71 20.77 0.53
CA ASN A 220 -11.03 21.39 0.43
C ASN A 220 -11.19 22.00 -0.96
N PHE A 221 -12.42 21.98 -1.47
CA PHE A 221 -12.73 22.52 -2.79
C PHE A 221 -12.32 24.00 -2.94
N ASP A 222 -12.61 24.81 -1.91
CA ASP A 222 -12.32 26.25 -1.92
C ASP A 222 -10.81 26.56 -1.88
N ASP A 223 -9.96 25.59 -1.49
CA ASP A 223 -8.52 25.79 -1.38
C ASP A 223 -7.81 25.70 -2.75
N PHE A 224 -8.40 24.99 -3.73
CA PHE A 224 -7.74 24.74 -5.03
C PHE A 224 -8.53 25.23 -6.25
N LYS A 225 -9.83 25.56 -6.11
CA LYS A 225 -10.70 25.85 -7.27
C LYS A 225 -10.17 26.99 -8.15
N ASP A 226 -9.70 28.08 -7.56
CA ASP A 226 -9.27 29.26 -8.30
C ASP A 226 -7.95 28.96 -9.02
N LEU A 227 -7.07 28.22 -8.36
CA LEU A 227 -5.81 27.77 -8.92
C LEU A 227 -6.02 26.77 -10.09
N LEU A 228 -7.01 25.89 -9.98
CA LEU A 228 -7.39 24.98 -11.05
C LEU A 228 -7.88 25.76 -12.28
N ILE A 229 -8.79 26.72 -12.06
CA ILE A 229 -9.37 27.55 -13.13
C ILE A 229 -8.26 28.35 -13.82
N GLN A 230 -7.42 29.05 -13.06
CA GLN A 230 -6.35 29.87 -13.60
C GLN A 230 -5.39 29.04 -14.48
N ASN A 231 -4.84 27.96 -13.94
CA ASN A 231 -3.84 27.18 -14.66
C ASN A 231 -4.41 26.48 -15.89
N MET A 232 -5.62 25.95 -15.80
CA MET A 232 -6.28 25.34 -16.96
C MET A 232 -6.56 26.41 -18.04
N THR A 233 -6.92 27.63 -17.64
CA THR A 233 -7.15 28.74 -18.57
C THR A 233 -5.85 29.12 -19.29
N GLU A 234 -4.76 29.29 -18.54
CA GLU A 234 -3.44 29.62 -19.09
C GLU A 234 -2.96 28.55 -20.06
N ASP A 235 -3.01 27.28 -19.66
CA ASP A 235 -2.53 26.15 -20.47
C ASP A 235 -3.38 25.93 -21.74
N ILE A 236 -4.67 26.26 -21.69
CA ILE A 236 -5.54 26.25 -22.89
C ILE A 236 -5.23 27.45 -23.78
N PHE A 237 -5.10 28.65 -23.22
CA PHE A 237 -4.88 29.87 -23.99
C PHE A 237 -3.51 29.87 -24.68
N SER A 238 -2.47 29.35 -24.02
CA SER A 238 -1.13 29.18 -24.59
C SER A 238 -1.11 28.24 -25.80
N ALA A 239 -2.01 27.25 -25.83
CA ALA A 239 -2.16 26.30 -26.92
C ALA A 239 -2.83 26.86 -28.17
N LEU A 240 -3.55 27.99 -28.06
CA LEU A 240 -4.27 28.59 -29.18
C LEU A 240 -3.32 29.27 -30.17
N THR A 241 -3.70 29.30 -31.45
CA THR A 241 -3.02 30.13 -32.45
C THR A 241 -3.38 31.60 -32.28
N GLU A 242 -2.52 32.52 -32.75
CA GLU A 242 -2.74 33.98 -32.62
C GLU A 242 -4.10 34.43 -33.16
N LYS A 243 -4.56 33.85 -34.27
CA LYS A 243 -5.89 34.12 -34.85
C LYS A 243 -7.05 33.72 -33.91
N LEU A 244 -6.87 32.65 -33.13
CA LEU A 244 -7.87 32.19 -32.16
C LEU A 244 -7.80 32.99 -30.85
N LYS A 245 -6.60 33.39 -30.41
CA LYS A 245 -6.41 34.29 -29.26
C LYS A 245 -7.10 35.65 -29.45
N GLN A 246 -7.11 36.18 -30.67
CA GLN A 246 -7.86 37.40 -31.00
C GLN A 246 -9.38 37.24 -30.87
N LYS A 247 -9.91 36.03 -31.05
CA LYS A 247 -11.35 35.73 -30.97
C LYS A 247 -11.81 35.27 -29.59
N LYS A 248 -10.91 34.66 -28.80
CA LYS A 248 -11.20 34.11 -27.48
C LYS A 248 -10.26 34.78 -26.48
N SER A 249 -10.81 35.69 -25.67
CA SER A 249 -10.05 36.27 -24.57
C SER A 249 -9.79 35.22 -23.48
N LEU A 250 -8.71 35.43 -22.73
CA LEU A 250 -8.33 34.62 -21.57
C LEU A 250 -9.48 34.58 -20.55
N ASP A 251 -10.13 35.72 -20.31
CA ASP A 251 -11.29 35.84 -19.41
C ASP A 251 -12.49 35.00 -19.87
N ASN A 252 -12.75 34.93 -21.18
CA ASN A 252 -13.84 34.12 -21.70
C ASN A 252 -13.60 32.62 -21.45
N ILE A 253 -12.37 32.16 -21.67
CA ILE A 253 -11.99 30.77 -21.37
C ILE A 253 -12.12 30.49 -19.87
N GLY A 254 -11.64 31.41 -19.02
CA GLY A 254 -11.78 31.31 -17.56
C GLY A 254 -13.23 31.22 -17.11
N ASN A 255 -14.11 32.05 -17.66
CA ASN A 255 -15.54 32.03 -17.36
C ASN A 255 -16.22 30.71 -17.75
N LEU A 256 -15.84 30.11 -18.90
CA LEU A 256 -16.37 28.82 -19.33
C LEU A 256 -15.93 27.68 -18.38
N ILE A 257 -14.69 27.72 -17.89
CA ILE A 257 -14.18 26.76 -16.91
C ILE A 257 -14.88 26.97 -15.57
N LEU A 258 -15.00 28.21 -15.09
CA LEU A 258 -15.71 28.56 -13.85
C LEU A 258 -17.14 28.02 -13.86
N ASN A 259 -17.89 28.23 -14.95
CA ASN A 259 -19.25 27.70 -15.10
C ASN A 259 -19.31 26.17 -14.96
N SER A 260 -18.32 25.48 -15.53
CA SER A 260 -18.20 24.02 -15.44
C SER A 260 -17.89 23.55 -14.02
N ILE A 261 -17.00 24.27 -13.32
CA ILE A 261 -16.61 24.01 -11.93
C ILE A 261 -17.75 24.31 -10.94
N VAL A 262 -18.53 25.37 -11.17
CA VAL A 262 -19.72 25.68 -10.36
C VAL A 262 -20.81 24.62 -10.55
N ALA A 263 -21.01 24.14 -11.78
CA ALA A 263 -21.94 23.04 -12.04
C ALA A 263 -21.52 21.76 -11.31
N PHE A 264 -20.23 21.43 -11.31
CA PHE A 264 -19.68 20.34 -10.52
C PHE A 264 -19.96 20.51 -9.02
N ARG A 265 -19.73 21.71 -8.46
CA ARG A 265 -19.94 21.98 -7.02
C ARG A 265 -21.40 21.83 -6.59
N LYS A 266 -22.36 22.14 -7.46
CA LYS A 266 -23.80 21.92 -7.18
C LYS A 266 -24.13 20.43 -7.02
N VAL A 267 -23.46 19.56 -7.79
CA VAL A 267 -23.66 18.10 -7.73
C VAL A 267 -22.87 17.49 -6.57
N ASN A 268 -21.66 17.98 -6.29
CA ASN A 268 -20.78 17.44 -5.25
C ASN A 268 -20.70 18.36 -4.02
N LYS A 269 -21.53 18.06 -3.01
CA LYS A 269 -21.59 18.80 -1.73
C LYS A 269 -20.49 18.43 -0.73
N ARG A 270 -19.58 17.51 -1.06
CA ARG A 270 -18.53 17.08 -0.11
C ARG A 270 -17.53 18.21 0.12
N GLY A 271 -17.28 18.56 1.38
CA GLY A 271 -16.40 19.67 1.73
C GLY A 271 -14.91 19.35 1.56
N LYS A 272 -14.53 18.11 1.91
CA LYS A 272 -13.14 17.67 2.01
C LYS A 272 -13.01 16.23 1.53
N LEU A 273 -12.09 15.98 0.60
CA LEU A 273 -11.83 14.67 0.03
C LEU A 273 -10.33 14.43 -0.12
N ASP A 274 -9.94 13.17 -0.25
CA ASP A 274 -8.57 12.83 -0.62
C ASP A 274 -8.31 13.19 -2.10
N GLY A 275 -7.04 13.41 -2.45
CA GLY A 275 -6.67 13.79 -3.81
C GLY A 275 -7.11 12.77 -4.88
N LEU A 276 -7.17 11.49 -4.53
CA LEU A 276 -7.62 10.44 -5.44
C LEU A 276 -9.14 10.52 -5.70
N ALA A 277 -9.96 10.75 -4.68
CA ALA A 277 -11.40 10.98 -4.88
C ALA A 277 -11.64 12.29 -5.64
N TRP A 278 -10.92 13.37 -5.34
CA TRP A 278 -11.04 14.61 -6.13
C TRP A 278 -10.72 14.38 -7.60
N LYS A 279 -9.64 13.65 -7.92
CA LYS A 279 -9.30 13.28 -9.29
C LYS A 279 -10.43 12.50 -9.95
N LYS A 280 -10.94 11.47 -9.27
CA LYS A 280 -12.01 10.61 -9.80
C LYS A 280 -13.29 11.39 -10.06
N ASP A 281 -13.64 12.33 -9.17
CA ASP A 281 -14.86 13.12 -9.26
C ASP A 281 -14.75 14.24 -10.32
N LEU A 282 -13.58 14.90 -10.44
CA LEU A 282 -13.37 16.03 -11.37
C LEU A 282 -13.09 15.59 -12.82
N THR A 283 -12.46 14.42 -13.02
CA THR A 283 -12.05 13.96 -14.36
C THR A 283 -13.21 13.93 -15.37
N PRO A 284 -14.39 13.35 -15.07
CA PRO A 284 -15.50 13.32 -16.02
C PRO A 284 -15.99 14.73 -16.40
N PHE A 285 -16.07 15.63 -15.44
CA PHE A 285 -16.55 17.01 -15.66
C PHE A 285 -15.60 17.82 -16.52
N LEU A 286 -14.30 17.78 -16.19
CA LEU A 286 -13.28 18.49 -16.96
C LEU A 286 -13.08 17.89 -18.35
N LYS A 287 -13.23 16.57 -18.50
CA LYS A 287 -13.28 15.92 -19.82
C LYS A 287 -14.42 16.46 -20.67
N THR A 288 -15.65 16.49 -20.14
CA THR A 288 -16.81 17.01 -20.88
C THR A 288 -16.62 18.47 -21.27
N PHE A 289 -16.06 19.29 -20.39
CA PHE A 289 -15.69 20.66 -20.71
C PHE A 289 -14.68 20.72 -21.86
N ALA A 290 -13.56 20.00 -21.76
CA ALA A 290 -12.49 20.04 -22.75
C ALA A 290 -12.96 19.57 -24.13
N VAL A 291 -13.78 18.52 -24.20
CA VAL A 291 -14.41 18.05 -25.45
C VAL A 291 -15.25 19.17 -26.08
N LYS A 292 -16.17 19.76 -25.31
CA LYS A 292 -17.05 20.84 -25.81
C LYS A 292 -16.24 22.07 -26.26
N PHE A 293 -15.22 22.43 -25.50
CA PHE A 293 -14.35 23.55 -25.84
C PHE A 293 -13.63 23.30 -27.16
N ILE A 294 -12.99 22.14 -27.32
CA ILE A 294 -12.23 21.77 -28.53
C ILE A 294 -13.15 21.70 -29.76
N SER A 295 -14.35 21.12 -29.62
CA SER A 295 -15.32 21.06 -30.72
C SER A 295 -15.78 22.45 -31.18
N ASN A 296 -15.89 23.42 -30.25
CA ASN A 296 -16.34 24.78 -30.52
C ASN A 296 -15.18 25.79 -30.75
N LEU A 297 -13.95 25.30 -30.99
CA LEU A 297 -12.79 26.17 -31.24
C LEU A 297 -12.89 26.96 -32.55
N PHE A 298 -13.50 26.35 -33.58
CA PHE A 298 -13.59 26.90 -34.94
C PHE A 298 -15.02 27.27 -35.37
N SER A 299 -16.01 26.96 -34.53
CA SER A 299 -17.40 27.41 -34.67
C SER A 299 -17.51 28.88 -34.26
#